data_AF-A0A933QHQ5-F1
#
_entry.id   AF-A0A933QHQ5-F1
#
_cell.length_a   1.000
_cell.length_b   1.000
_cell.length_c   1.000
_cell.angle_alpha   90.00
_cell.angle_beta   90.00
_cell.angle_gamma   90.00
#
_symmetry.space_group_name_H-M   'P 1'
#
loop_
_entity.id
_entity.type
_entity.pdbx_description
1 polymer ?
#
loop_
_entity_poly.entity_id
_entity_poly.type
_entity_poly.pdbx_seq_one_letter_code
_entity_poly.pdbx_strand_id
1 'polypeptide(L)'
;MLSDPIADFLSRIKNGYLAKKKEITVPFSKIKENLAKILVEEGYLSNGKWQMANGKSKKELVLTLKYEKKKPALTDIKRVSKPGLRIYVDKTKIPNQLRFSRV
;
A
#
# COMPACT_ATOMS: atom_id res chain seq x y z
N MET A 1 -10.92 14.47 -9.24
CA MET A 1 -11.76 13.39 -8.65
C MET A 1 -10.87 12.21 -8.27
N LEU A 2 -10.92 11.73 -7.03
CA LEU A 2 -10.16 10.55 -6.57
C LEU A 2 -10.98 9.28 -6.86
N SER A 3 -10.81 8.67 -8.03
CA SER A 3 -11.62 7.52 -8.46
C SER A 3 -11.21 6.19 -7.80
N ASP A 4 -9.91 5.99 -7.51
CA ASP A 4 -9.40 4.80 -6.81
C ASP A 4 -8.49 5.17 -5.62
N PRO A 5 -9.03 5.20 -4.39
CA PRO A 5 -8.26 5.47 -3.17
C PRO A 5 -7.19 4.42 -2.85
N ILE A 6 -7.32 3.19 -3.38
CA ILE A 6 -6.33 2.12 -3.18
C ILE A 6 -5.17 2.33 -4.16
N ALA A 7 -5.46 2.67 -5.43
CA ALA A 7 -4.40 3.00 -6.38
C ALA A 7 -3.59 4.22 -5.94
N ASP A 8 -4.24 5.27 -5.40
CA ASP A 8 -3.54 6.42 -4.81
C ASP A 8 -2.63 5.99 -3.65
N PHE A 9 -3.14 5.15 -2.74
CA PHE A 9 -2.37 4.63 -1.61
C PHE A 9 -1.09 3.90 -2.07
N LEU A 10 -1.23 2.97 -3.01
CA LEU A 10 -0.11 2.20 -3.57
C LEU A 10 0.88 3.10 -4.32
N SER A 11 0.38 4.07 -5.07
CA SER A 11 1.22 5.03 -5.80
C SER A 11 2.02 5.93 -4.85
N ARG A 12 1.43 6.35 -3.72
CA ARG A 12 2.15 7.12 -2.70
C ARG A 12 3.28 6.33 -2.05
N ILE A 13 3.10 5.02 -1.83
CA ILE A 13 4.17 4.15 -1.36
C ILE A 13 5.31 4.09 -2.38
N LYS A 14 4.98 3.83 -3.66
CA LYS A 14 5.97 3.80 -4.75
C LYS A 14 6.74 5.12 -4.85
N ASN A 15 6.02 6.24 -4.85
CA ASN A 15 6.63 7.58 -4.90
C ASN A 15 7.46 7.89 -3.66
N GLY A 16 7.06 7.40 -2.48
CA GLY A 16 7.84 7.51 -1.26
C GLY A 16 9.19 6.81 -1.36
N TYR A 17 9.21 5.60 -1.95
CA TYR A 17 10.44 4.86 -2.23
C TYR A 17 11.32 5.56 -3.26
N LEU A 18 10.74 6.06 -4.36
CA LEU A 18 11.46 6.82 -5.39
C LEU A 18 12.09 8.11 -4.81
N ALA A 19 11.36 8.81 -3.94
CA ALA A 19 11.82 10.02 -3.27
C ALA A 19 12.75 9.74 -2.07
N LYS A 20 13.09 8.46 -1.79
CA LYS A 20 13.93 8.05 -0.65
C LYS A 20 13.46 8.60 0.70
N LYS A 21 12.14 8.75 0.86
CA LYS A 21 11.56 9.22 2.13
C LYS A 21 11.64 8.12 3.18
N LYS A 22 11.83 8.51 4.44
CA LYS A 22 11.72 7.58 5.58
C LYS A 22 10.26 7.25 5.88
N GLU A 23 9.39 8.26 5.79
CA GLU A 23 7.99 8.15 6.15
C GLU A 23 7.10 8.87 5.13
N ILE A 24 5.87 8.38 5.00
CA ILE A 24 4.82 9.00 4.21
C ILE A 24 3.49 9.00 4.97
N THR A 25 2.68 10.01 4.72
CA THR A 25 1.36 10.16 5.34
C THR A 25 0.26 10.07 4.30
N VAL A 26 -0.78 9.31 4.61
CA VAL A 26 -1.94 9.11 3.73
C VAL A 26 -3.25 9.26 4.51
N PRO A 27 -4.36 9.67 3.87
CA PRO A 27 -5.66 9.73 4.52
C PRO A 27 -6.10 8.36 5.02
N PHE A 28 -6.59 8.29 6.26
CA PHE A 28 -7.00 7.05 6.90
C PHE A 28 -8.21 6.40 6.20
N SER A 29 -8.19 5.07 6.16
CA SER A 29 -9.32 4.22 5.85
C SER A 29 -9.04 2.84 6.44
N LYS A 30 -10.06 2.15 6.95
CA LYS A 30 -9.91 0.77 7.50
C LYS A 30 -9.25 -0.18 6.50
N ILE A 31 -9.58 -0.05 5.21
CA ILE A 31 -8.99 -0.86 4.14
C ILE A 31 -7.49 -0.57 4.00
N LYS A 32 -7.09 0.71 4.04
CA LYS A 32 -5.68 1.11 3.93
C LYS A 32 -4.88 0.69 5.15
N GLU A 33 -5.48 0.76 6.34
CA GLU A 33 -4.88 0.26 7.58
C GLU A 33 -4.61 -1.25 7.49
N ASN A 34 -5.58 -2.04 7.06
CA ASN A 34 -5.41 -3.48 6.89
C ASN A 34 -4.35 -3.82 5.83
N LEU A 35 -4.33 -3.10 4.71
CA LEU A 35 -3.27 -3.24 3.70
C LEU A 35 -1.89 -2.92 4.27
N ALA A 36 -1.77 -1.85 5.06
CA ALA A 36 -0.51 -1.49 5.71
C ALA A 36 -0.05 -2.57 6.70
N LYS A 37 -0.96 -3.17 7.47
CA LYS A 37 -0.64 -4.28 8.39
C LYS A 37 -0.04 -5.47 7.63
N ILE A 38 -0.70 -5.92 6.56
CA ILE A 38 -0.20 -7.02 5.72
C ILE A 38 1.18 -6.69 5.16
N LEU A 39 1.40 -5.47 4.67
CA LEU A 39 2.71 -5.06 4.15
C LEU A 39 3.81 -5.00 5.22
N VAL A 40 3.46 -4.74 6.48
CA VAL A 40 4.40 -4.79 7.61
C VAL A 40 4.70 -6.25 7.99
N GLU A 41 3.69 -7.11 8.04
CA GLU A 41 3.82 -8.55 8.34
C GLU A 41 4.72 -9.26 7.32
N GLU A 42 4.54 -8.96 6.03
CA GLU A 42 5.38 -9.48 4.94
C GLU A 42 6.76 -8.78 4.86
N GLY A 43 7.02 -7.77 5.70
CA GLY A 43 8.32 -7.12 5.80
C GLY A 43 8.63 -6.10 4.70
N TYR A 44 7.63 -5.65 3.93
CA TYR A 44 7.77 -4.59 2.90
C TYR A 44 7.74 -3.19 3.49
N LEU A 45 7.09 -2.99 4.64
CA LEU A 45 7.08 -1.75 5.40
C LEU A 45 7.65 -2.00 6.79
N SER A 46 8.24 -0.99 7.40
CA SER A 46 8.75 -1.09 8.78
C SER A 46 7.61 -0.92 9.79
N ASN A 47 6.69 0.01 9.51
CA ASN A 47 5.56 0.31 10.38
C ASN A 47 4.41 0.97 9.59
N GLY A 48 3.19 0.87 10.12
CA GLY A 48 1.99 1.47 9.54
C GLY A 48 0.95 1.79 10.61
N LYS A 49 1.08 2.95 11.26
CA LYS A 49 0.21 3.36 12.38
C LYS A 49 -0.65 4.54 11.99
N TRP A 50 -1.86 4.59 12.52
CA TRP A 50 -2.69 5.78 12.38
C TRP A 50 -2.45 6.74 13.55
N GLN A 51 -2.61 8.03 13.27
CA GLN A 51 -2.58 9.10 14.26
C GLN A 51 -3.71 10.09 13.97
N MET A 52 -4.03 10.94 14.96
CA MET A 52 -4.88 12.08 14.70
C MET A 52 -4.09 13.14 13.93
N ALA A 53 -4.68 13.69 12.87
CA ALA A 53 -4.07 14.83 12.18
C ALA A 53 -4.07 16.03 13.12
N ASN A 54 -2.96 16.77 13.18
CA ASN A 54 -2.80 17.92 14.07
C ASN A 54 -3.97 18.91 13.89
N GLY A 55 -4.74 19.12 14.96
CA GLY A 55 -5.85 20.07 15.01
C GLY A 55 -7.13 19.66 14.28
N LYS A 56 -7.30 18.40 13.84
CA LYS A 56 -8.51 17.94 13.14
C LYS A 56 -9.02 16.61 13.68
N SER A 57 -10.35 16.43 13.68
CA SER A 57 -11.02 15.14 13.95
C SER A 57 -10.78 14.06 12.89
N LYS A 58 -9.82 14.26 11.97
CA LYS A 58 -9.51 13.36 10.86
C LYS A 58 -8.29 12.52 11.20
N LYS A 59 -8.40 11.21 10.97
CA LYS A 59 -7.30 10.26 11.12
C LYS A 59 -6.41 10.27 9.89
N GLU A 60 -5.11 10.12 10.11
CA GLU A 60 -4.11 9.91 9.07
C GLU A 60 -3.34 8.64 9.36
N LEU A 61 -2.87 7.97 8.31
CA LEU A 61 -2.05 6.78 8.38
C LEU A 61 -0.61 7.15 8.02
N VAL A 62 0.30 6.92 8.95
CA VAL A 62 1.74 7.15 8.80
C VAL A 62 2.40 5.81 8.52
N LEU A 63 3.10 5.73 7.38
CA LEU A 63 3.81 4.55 6.93
C LEU A 63 5.31 4.80 6.97
N THR A 64 6.05 3.92 7.63
CA THR A 64 7.52 3.95 7.65
C THR A 64 8.05 2.99 6.59
N LEU A 65 8.77 3.53 5.60
CA LEU A 65 9.30 2.77 4.48
C LEU A 65 10.56 2.00 4.89
N LYS A 66 10.68 0.74 4.45
CA LYS A 66 11.81 -0.12 4.79
C LYS A 66 12.84 -0.14 3.66
N TYR A 67 14.10 0.03 4.00
CA TYR A 67 15.21 -0.05 3.05
C TYR A 67 16.22 -1.08 3.52
N GLU A 68 16.64 -1.96 2.62
CA GLU A 68 17.67 -2.96 2.87
C GLU A 68 18.88 -2.67 2.00
N LYS A 69 20.06 -2.49 2.62
CA LYS A 69 21.31 -2.16 1.90
C LYS A 69 21.16 -1.00 0.91
N LYS A 70 20.42 0.05 1.32
CA LYS A 70 20.04 1.24 0.51
C LYS A 70 19.12 0.96 -0.69
N LYS A 71 18.58 -0.25 -0.84
CA LYS A 71 17.55 -0.59 -1.82
C LYS A 71 16.17 -0.56 -1.15
N PRO A 72 15.13 -0.09 -1.86
CA PRO A 72 13.77 -0.14 -1.33
C PRO A 72 13.35 -1.61 -1.14
N ALA A 73 12.73 -1.94 -0.01
CA ALA A 73 12.24 -3.30 0.26
C ALA A 73 11.13 -3.73 -0.71
N LEU A 74 10.47 -2.75 -1.33
CA LEU A 74 9.42 -2.96 -2.30
C LEU A 74 9.80 -2.26 -3.61
N THR A 75 9.81 -3.02 -4.70
CA THR A 75 10.31 -2.59 -6.02
C THR A 75 9.18 -2.25 -6.98
N ASP A 76 8.12 -3.05 -7.01
CA ASP A 76 6.97 -2.79 -7.86
C ASP A 76 5.63 -3.10 -7.17
N ILE A 77 4.61 -2.33 -7.55
CA ILE A 77 3.24 -2.48 -7.06
C ILE A 77 2.29 -2.29 -8.23
N LYS A 78 1.36 -3.24 -8.40
CA LYS A 78 0.32 -3.20 -9.42
C LYS A 78 -1.06 -3.35 -8.78
N ARG A 79 -1.98 -2.43 -9.10
CA ARG A 79 -3.40 -2.56 -8.76
C ARG A 79 -4.08 -3.49 -9.77
N VAL A 80 -4.36 -4.73 -9.36
CA VAL A 80 -4.93 -5.78 -10.21
C VAL A 80 -6.41 -5.53 -10.55
N SER A 81 -7.30 -5.53 -9.56
CA SER A 81 -8.71 -5.14 -9.78
C SER A 81 -8.82 -3.61 -9.82
N LYS A 82 -9.59 -3.02 -10.74
CA LYS A 82 -9.78 -1.56 -10.82
C LYS A 82 -11.28 -1.21 -10.77
N PRO A 83 -11.68 0.02 -10.40
CA PRO A 83 -13.09 0.39 -10.40
C PRO A 83 -13.79 0.18 -11.74
N GLY A 84 -13.11 0.47 -12.86
CA GLY A 84 -13.63 0.26 -14.21
C GLY A 84 -13.57 -1.19 -14.72
N LEU A 85 -12.84 -2.08 -14.04
CA LEU A 85 -12.77 -3.51 -14.35
C LEU A 85 -12.48 -4.32 -13.09
N ARG A 86 -13.53 -4.88 -12.48
CA ARG A 86 -13.42 -5.73 -11.30
C ARG A 86 -12.96 -7.12 -11.71
N ILE A 87 -11.98 -7.66 -11.00
CA ILE A 87 -11.47 -9.02 -11.20
C ILE A 87 -11.90 -9.81 -9.97
N TYR A 88 -12.74 -10.81 -10.19
CA TYR A 88 -13.17 -11.76 -9.17
C TYR A 88 -12.59 -13.13 -9.52
N VAL A 89 -12.22 -13.91 -8.51
CA VAL A 89 -11.63 -15.24 -8.68
C VAL A 89 -12.35 -16.23 -7.77
N ASP A 90 -12.69 -17.39 -8.33
CA ASP A 90 -13.24 -18.51 -7.56
C ASP A 90 -12.20 -19.04 -6.57
N LYS A 91 -12.64 -19.68 -5.49
CA LYS A 91 -11.76 -20.29 -4.45
C LYS A 91 -10.66 -21.17 -5.06
N THR A 92 -10.99 -21.95 -6.08
CA THR A 92 -10.06 -22.87 -6.75
C THR A 92 -9.05 -22.18 -7.67
N LYS A 93 -9.28 -20.90 -7.99
CA LYS A 93 -8.48 -20.10 -8.92
C LYS A 93 -7.74 -18.95 -8.25
N ILE A 94 -7.70 -18.89 -6.91
CA ILE A 94 -6.90 -17.91 -6.17
C ILE A 94 -5.43 -18.09 -6.61
N PRO A 95 -4.81 -17.09 -7.25
CA PRO A 95 -3.48 -17.28 -7.80
C PRO A 95 -2.45 -17.25 -6.66
N ASN A 96 -1.58 -18.25 -6.60
CA ASN A 96 -0.39 -18.20 -5.75
C ASN A 96 0.58 -17.13 -6.30
N GLN A 97 1.42 -16.56 -5.43
CA GLN A 97 2.33 -15.43 -5.74
C GLN A 97 3.08 -15.56 -7.09
N LEU A 98 3.48 -16.79 -7.47
CA LEU A 98 4.18 -17.11 -8.73
C LEU A 98 3.36 -16.86 -10.01
N ARG A 99 2.02 -16.84 -9.95
CA ARG A 99 1.16 -16.67 -11.14
C ARG A 99 0.91 -15.21 -11.52
N PHE A 100 1.04 -14.26 -10.59
CA PHE A 100 0.79 -12.85 -10.87
C PHE A 100 1.92 -12.16 -11.65
N SER A 101 3.14 -12.70 -11.65
CA SER A 101 4.27 -12.11 -12.40
C SER A 101 4.17 -12.29 -13.92
N ARG A 102 3.21 -13.10 -14.41
CA ARG A 102 3.01 -13.39 -15.84
C ARG A 102 1.82 -12.65 -16.47
N VAL A 103 1.19 -11.71 -15.76
CA VAL A 103 0.03 -10.90 -16.21
C VAL A 103 0.29 -9.42 -16.01
#